data_AF-A0A0C2D7Q9-F1
#
_entry.id   AF-A0A0C2D7Q9-F1
#
_cell.length_a   1.000
_cell.length_b   1.000
_cell.length_c   1.000
_cell.angle_alpha   90.00
_cell.angle_beta   90.00
_cell.angle_gamma   90.00
#
_symmetry.space_group_name_H-M   'P 1'
#
loop_
_entity.id
_entity.type
_entity.pdbx_description
1 polymer ?
#
loop_
_entity_poly.entity_id
_entity_poly.type
_entity_poly.pdbx_seq_one_letter_code
_entity_poly.pdbx_strand_id
1 'polypeptide(L)'
;MVFLVDAANKDDVRVDIRDPHGRSLPVQIEDLPDNLVRASCRFKEVGSHSIDTFVGGRAVGERVLQRVVDPVNAVQLVSEVKKEVVSERAEHKILIVSGLEEEVDVTVRDRDRNVQAVTLAKVSDTLWTASWIPKMEGAHELAMSVAGIPIAGSPFAVPVLDPSAVRVIGLRNDRVGVEQQFNGNLWTKISMKGGICLQ
;
A
#
# COMPACT_ATOMS: atom_id res chain seq x y z
N MET A 1 -4.97 -21.39 0.52
CA MET A 1 -4.25 -21.56 1.81
C MET A 1 -3.84 -23.01 1.96
N VAL A 2 -2.71 -23.27 2.62
CA VAL A 2 -2.19 -24.61 2.91
C VAL A 2 -1.78 -24.65 4.38
N PHE A 3 -2.18 -25.68 5.12
CA PHE A 3 -1.72 -25.90 6.49
C PHE A 3 -1.58 -27.40 6.80
N LEU A 4 -0.79 -27.70 7.83
CA LEU A 4 -0.41 -29.05 8.23
C LEU A 4 -1.18 -29.49 9.47
N VAL A 5 -1.66 -30.73 9.46
CA VAL A 5 -2.30 -31.38 10.61
C VAL A 5 -1.47 -32.60 10.98
N ASP A 6 -1.07 -32.69 12.24
CA ASP A 6 -0.44 -33.89 12.80
C ASP A 6 -1.52 -34.87 13.26
N ALA A 7 -1.54 -36.06 12.69
CA ALA A 7 -2.49 -37.11 13.05
C ALA A 7 -1.89 -38.50 12.93
N ALA A 8 -1.98 -39.28 14.02
CA ALA A 8 -1.52 -40.67 14.06
C ALA A 8 -2.31 -41.61 13.12
N ASN A 9 -3.58 -41.28 12.84
CA ASN A 9 -4.39 -41.93 11.80
C ASN A 9 -4.91 -40.86 10.83
N LYS A 10 -4.48 -40.93 9.56
CA LYS A 10 -4.75 -39.89 8.57
C LYS A 10 -6.14 -39.98 7.95
N ASP A 11 -6.69 -41.19 7.85
CA ASP A 11 -8.03 -41.45 7.30
C ASP A 11 -9.15 -40.81 8.15
N ASP A 12 -8.82 -40.48 9.41
CA ASP A 12 -9.74 -39.88 10.37
C ASP A 12 -9.68 -38.34 10.39
N VAL A 13 -8.82 -37.72 9.56
CA VAL A 13 -8.66 -36.27 9.48
C VAL A 13 -9.72 -35.67 8.58
N ARG A 14 -10.45 -34.69 9.11
CA ARG A 14 -11.43 -33.90 8.35
C ARG A 14 -11.22 -32.43 8.63
N VAL A 15 -11.25 -31.63 7.58
CA VAL A 15 -11.20 -30.17 7.69
C VAL A 15 -12.45 -29.60 7.05
N ASP A 16 -13.23 -28.88 7.85
CA ASP A 16 -14.38 -28.12 7.37
C ASP A 16 -13.99 -26.66 7.21
N ILE A 17 -14.12 -26.13 6.00
CA ILE A 17 -13.96 -24.70 5.73
C ILE A 17 -15.30 -24.15 5.28
N ARG A 18 -15.76 -23.07 5.92
CA ARG A 18 -16.99 -22.37 5.52
C ARG A 18 -16.70 -20.94 5.14
N ASP A 19 -17.40 -20.46 4.12
CA ASP A 19 -17.36 -19.07 3.69
C ASP A 19 -18.12 -18.15 4.66
N PRO A 20 -18.11 -16.82 4.44
CA PRO A 20 -18.79 -15.86 5.31
C PRO A 20 -20.31 -16.04 5.39
N HIS A 21 -20.90 -16.80 4.46
CA HIS A 21 -22.31 -17.14 4.42
C HIS A 21 -22.59 -18.52 5.04
N GLY A 22 -21.58 -19.18 5.62
CA GLY A 22 -21.69 -20.49 6.26
C GLY A 22 -21.67 -21.68 5.28
N ARG A 23 -21.46 -21.44 3.98
CA ARG A 23 -21.43 -22.48 2.94
C ARG A 23 -20.08 -23.20 2.95
N SER A 24 -20.10 -24.52 2.89
CA SER A 24 -18.86 -25.32 2.89
C SER A 24 -18.09 -25.16 1.58
N LEU A 25 -16.77 -24.98 1.69
CA LEU A 25 -15.83 -24.98 0.58
C LEU A 25 -15.21 -26.37 0.40
N PRO A 26 -14.89 -26.78 -0.84
CA PRO A 26 -14.19 -28.04 -1.08
C PRO A 26 -12.76 -27.96 -0.54
N VAL A 27 -12.41 -28.91 0.33
CA VAL A 27 -11.06 -29.07 0.88
C VAL A 27 -10.41 -30.29 0.26
N GLN A 28 -9.19 -30.11 -0.24
CA GLN A 28 -8.35 -31.20 -0.71
C GLN A 28 -7.42 -31.62 0.42
N ILE A 29 -7.43 -32.91 0.73
CA ILE A 29 -6.58 -33.53 1.74
C ILE A 29 -5.53 -34.39 1.03
N GLU A 30 -4.27 -34.18 1.38
CA GLU A 30 -3.12 -34.93 0.86
C GLU A 30 -2.31 -35.50 2.04
N ASP A 31 -2.01 -36.80 2.00
CA ASP A 31 -1.14 -37.44 2.99
C ASP A 31 0.32 -37.11 2.72
N LEU A 32 1.02 -36.64 3.75
CA LEU A 32 2.46 -36.37 3.71
C LEU A 32 3.22 -37.39 4.58
N PRO A 33 4.56 -37.50 4.45
CA PRO A 33 5.39 -38.26 5.39
C PRO A 33 5.22 -37.79 6.85
N ASP A 34 5.76 -38.56 7.80
CA ASP A 34 5.85 -38.17 9.22
C ASP A 34 4.51 -37.87 9.91
N ASN A 35 3.46 -38.64 9.60
CA ASN A 35 2.12 -38.48 10.18
C ASN A 35 1.47 -37.11 9.94
N LEU A 36 1.92 -36.41 8.90
CA LEU A 36 1.34 -35.13 8.51
C LEU A 36 0.29 -35.31 7.42
N VAL A 37 -0.71 -34.44 7.48
CA VAL A 37 -1.74 -34.27 6.46
C VAL A 37 -1.74 -32.82 6.01
N ARG A 38 -1.78 -32.60 4.70
CA ARG A 38 -1.91 -31.27 4.10
C ARG A 38 -3.35 -31.02 3.69
N ALA A 39 -3.97 -30.01 4.28
CA ALA A 39 -5.25 -29.50 3.83
C ALA A 39 -5.05 -28.28 2.95
N SER A 40 -5.75 -28.24 1.80
CA SER A 40 -5.72 -27.09 0.89
C SER A 40 -7.12 -26.71 0.39
N CYS A 41 -7.32 -25.41 0.23
CA CYS A 41 -8.59 -24.84 -0.22
C CYS A 41 -8.35 -23.55 -1.01
N ARG A 42 -9.22 -23.31 -2.00
CA ARG A 42 -9.32 -22.06 -2.75
C ARG A 42 -10.53 -21.26 -2.25
N PHE A 43 -10.26 -20.14 -1.59
CA PHE A 43 -11.28 -19.16 -1.22
C PHE A 43 -11.86 -18.50 -2.47
N LYS A 44 -13.17 -18.26 -2.46
CA LYS A 44 -13.91 -17.64 -3.58
C LYS A 44 -14.61 -16.36 -3.20
N GLU A 45 -14.81 -16.13 -1.91
CA GLU A 45 -15.51 -14.97 -1.36
C GLU A 45 -14.53 -14.14 -0.53
N VAL A 46 -14.77 -12.84 -0.46
CA VAL A 46 -14.08 -11.93 0.49
C VAL A 46 -14.78 -12.03 1.84
N GLY A 47 -14.02 -12.00 2.92
CA GLY A 47 -14.55 -11.99 4.29
C GLY A 47 -13.97 -13.08 5.18
N SER A 48 -14.55 -13.20 6.38
CA SER A 48 -14.09 -14.16 7.41
C SER A 48 -14.60 -15.57 7.12
N HIS A 49 -13.67 -16.50 6.90
CA HIS A 49 -13.92 -17.92 6.71
C HIS A 49 -13.62 -18.68 7.99
N SER A 50 -14.50 -19.59 8.39
CA SER A 50 -14.25 -20.46 9.54
C SER A 50 -13.58 -21.76 9.09
N ILE A 51 -12.54 -22.17 9.80
CA ILE A 51 -11.82 -23.41 9.58
C ILE A 51 -11.91 -24.24 10.86
N ASP A 52 -12.51 -25.42 10.76
CA ASP A 52 -12.64 -26.40 11.84
C ASP A 52 -11.89 -27.68 11.46
N THR A 53 -11.04 -28.16 12.37
CA THR A 53 -10.26 -29.39 12.16
C THR A 53 -10.80 -30.49 13.07
N PHE A 54 -10.94 -31.70 12.53
CA PHE A 54 -11.42 -32.86 13.25
C PHE A 54 -10.50 -34.05 13.05
N VAL A 55 -10.32 -34.84 14.11
CA VAL A 55 -9.62 -36.14 14.08
C VAL A 55 -10.51 -37.16 14.79
N GLY A 56 -10.86 -38.25 14.11
CA GLY A 56 -11.71 -39.32 14.67
C GLY A 56 -13.11 -38.80 15.06
N GLY A 57 -13.63 -37.85 14.29
CA GLY A 57 -14.91 -37.17 14.54
C GLY A 57 -14.91 -36.16 15.69
N ARG A 58 -13.78 -35.96 16.39
CA ARG A 58 -13.65 -34.96 17.47
C ARG A 58 -12.99 -33.70 16.94
N ALA A 59 -13.49 -32.53 17.33
CA ALA A 59 -12.84 -31.27 17.00
C ALA A 59 -11.47 -31.19 17.69
N VAL A 60 -10.46 -30.75 16.95
CA VAL A 60 -9.08 -30.59 17.41
C VAL A 60 -8.67 -29.14 17.24
N GLY A 61 -8.20 -28.53 18.32
CA GLY A 61 -7.85 -27.12 18.36
C GLY A 61 -9.08 -26.20 18.39
N GLU A 62 -8.80 -24.90 18.35
CA GLU A 62 -9.82 -23.87 18.24
C GLU A 62 -10.18 -23.62 16.76
N ARG A 63 -11.42 -23.17 16.54
CA ARG A 63 -11.83 -22.70 15.21
C ARG A 63 -10.96 -21.52 14.79
N VAL A 64 -10.33 -21.63 13.63
CA VAL A 64 -9.56 -20.53 13.05
C VAL A 64 -10.48 -19.66 12.19
N LEU A 65 -10.38 -18.35 12.35
CA LEU A 65 -11.05 -17.37 11.49
C LEU A 65 -10.04 -16.80 10.50
N GLN A 66 -10.07 -17.30 9.27
CA GLN A 66 -9.23 -16.79 8.19
C GLN A 66 -9.94 -15.66 7.46
N ARG A 67 -9.39 -14.46 7.54
CA ARG A 67 -9.86 -13.34 6.74
C ARG A 67 -9.29 -13.44 5.33
N VAL A 68 -10.15 -13.34 4.34
CA VAL A 68 -9.80 -13.33 2.91
C VAL A 68 -10.13 -11.94 2.38
N VAL A 69 -9.15 -11.28 1.77
CA VAL A 69 -9.28 -9.93 1.20
C VAL A 69 -9.09 -9.98 -0.30
N ASP A 70 -9.80 -9.10 -1.02
CA ASP A 70 -9.50 -8.79 -2.41
C ASP A 70 -8.56 -7.57 -2.43
N PRO A 71 -7.26 -7.74 -2.65
CA PRO A 71 -6.30 -6.64 -2.58
C PRO A 71 -6.54 -5.56 -3.64
N VAL A 72 -7.26 -5.86 -4.72
CA VAL A 72 -7.56 -4.88 -5.79
C VAL A 72 -8.65 -3.90 -5.35
N ASN A 73 -9.60 -4.37 -4.55
CA ASN A 73 -10.77 -3.60 -4.13
C ASN A 73 -10.73 -3.17 -2.66
N ALA A 74 -9.89 -3.80 -1.84
CA ALA A 74 -9.77 -3.53 -0.40
C ALA A 74 -9.14 -2.16 -0.10
N VAL A 75 -8.14 -1.75 -0.90
CA VAL A 75 -7.40 -0.50 -0.69
C VAL A 75 -7.08 0.13 -2.03
N GLN A 76 -7.33 1.43 -2.16
CA GLN A 76 -7.10 2.18 -3.40
C GLN A 76 -6.48 3.55 -3.12
N LEU A 77 -5.43 3.89 -3.88
CA LEU A 77 -4.94 5.26 -3.95
C LEU A 77 -5.87 6.07 -4.86
N VAL A 78 -6.58 7.05 -4.30
CA VAL A 78 -7.60 7.84 -5.03
C VAL A 78 -7.18 9.27 -5.33
N SER A 79 -6.11 9.77 -4.71
CA SER A 79 -5.46 11.00 -5.17
C SER A 79 -4.53 10.72 -6.33
N GLU A 80 -4.48 11.61 -7.31
CA GLU A 80 -3.44 11.59 -8.34
C GLU A 80 -2.05 11.77 -7.71
N VAL A 81 -1.07 11.01 -8.22
CA VAL A 81 0.33 11.20 -7.85
C VAL A 81 0.90 12.37 -8.62
N LYS A 82 1.11 13.48 -7.92
CA LYS A 82 1.71 14.71 -8.45
C LYS A 82 3.19 14.82 -8.05
N LYS A 83 3.85 15.87 -8.54
CA LYS A 83 5.19 16.23 -8.06
C LYS A 83 5.09 16.85 -6.67
N GLU A 84 5.92 16.39 -5.74
CA GLU A 84 6.03 16.92 -4.39
C GLU A 84 7.32 17.74 -4.22
N VAL A 85 7.44 18.45 -3.10
CA VAL A 85 8.53 19.38 -2.85
C VAL A 85 9.26 18.99 -1.56
N VAL A 86 10.60 19.07 -1.58
CA VAL A 86 11.43 18.83 -0.38
C VAL A 86 11.01 19.74 0.76
N SER A 87 10.91 19.19 1.97
CA SER A 87 10.49 19.88 3.21
C SER A 87 9.04 20.35 3.27
N GLU A 88 8.24 20.16 2.21
CA GLU A 88 6.80 20.42 2.24
C GLU A 88 6.03 19.15 2.60
N ARG A 89 4.86 19.31 3.23
CA ARG A 89 4.01 18.18 3.60
C ARG A 89 3.28 17.65 2.36
N ALA A 90 3.60 16.43 1.96
CA ALA A 90 2.91 15.68 0.91
C ALA A 90 1.73 14.88 1.49
N GLU A 91 0.63 14.80 0.76
CA GLU A 91 -0.59 14.10 1.18
C GLU A 91 -1.19 13.27 0.04
N HIS A 92 -1.52 12.01 0.35
CA HIS A 92 -2.15 11.07 -0.56
C HIS A 92 -3.44 10.52 0.05
N LYS A 93 -4.52 10.53 -0.73
CA LYS A 93 -5.83 10.06 -0.29
C LYS A 93 -6.01 8.59 -0.64
N ILE A 94 -6.43 7.82 0.35
CA ILE A 94 -6.53 6.36 0.28
C ILE A 94 -7.96 5.98 0.66
N LEU A 95 -8.61 5.16 -0.16
CA LEU A 95 -9.80 4.43 0.26
C LEU A 95 -9.38 3.11 0.88
N ILE A 96 -9.89 2.82 2.08
CA ILE A 96 -9.71 1.57 2.80
C ILE A 96 -11.12 1.03 3.09
N VAL A 97 -11.38 -0.22 2.71
CA VAL A 97 -12.62 -0.89 3.09
C VAL A 97 -12.69 -1.01 4.61
N SER A 98 -13.84 -0.66 5.20
CA SER A 98 -14.05 -0.66 6.65
C SER A 98 -13.72 -2.02 7.27
N GLY A 99 -12.96 -2.00 8.35
CA GLY A 99 -12.51 -3.19 9.09
C GLY A 99 -11.15 -3.73 8.66
N LEU A 100 -10.53 -3.21 7.59
CA LEU A 100 -9.20 -3.61 7.12
C LEU A 100 -8.08 -2.66 7.54
N GLU A 101 -8.37 -1.61 8.33
CA GLU A 101 -7.41 -0.53 8.60
C GLU A 101 -6.11 -1.01 9.25
N GLU A 102 -6.18 -1.99 10.13
CA GLU A 102 -5.02 -2.61 10.80
C GLU A 102 -4.23 -3.56 9.90
N GLU A 103 -4.77 -3.91 8.73
CA GLU A 103 -4.11 -4.78 7.75
C GLU A 103 -3.41 -3.98 6.65
N VAL A 104 -3.53 -2.64 6.66
CA VAL A 104 -2.94 -1.76 5.64
C VAL A 104 -1.57 -1.26 6.07
N ASP A 105 -0.58 -1.54 5.23
CA ASP A 105 0.76 -0.96 5.34
C ASP A 105 0.97 0.10 4.26
N VAL A 106 1.45 1.28 4.67
CA VAL A 106 1.85 2.36 3.76
C VAL A 106 3.28 2.75 4.07
N THR A 107 4.17 2.60 3.09
CA THR A 107 5.60 2.93 3.22
C THR A 107 6.01 3.86 2.10
N VAL A 108 6.77 4.91 2.42
CA VAL A 108 7.44 5.73 1.42
C VAL A 108 8.95 5.48 1.52
N ARG A 109 9.60 5.22 0.40
CA ARG A 109 11.07 5.08 0.31
C ARG A 109 11.64 6.10 -0.66
N ASP A 110 12.79 6.67 -0.31
CA ASP A 110 13.55 7.50 -1.24
C ASP A 110 14.35 6.64 -2.24
N ARG A 111 15.08 7.30 -3.16
CA ARG A 111 15.91 6.64 -4.16
C ARG A 111 16.99 5.73 -3.55
N ASP A 112 17.45 6.05 -2.34
CA ASP A 112 18.49 5.30 -1.64
C ASP A 112 17.88 4.19 -0.74
N ARG A 113 16.57 3.99 -0.85
CA ARG A 113 15.72 3.03 -0.12
C ARG A 113 15.55 3.33 1.37
N ASN A 114 15.83 4.56 1.81
CA ASN A 114 15.54 4.94 3.19
C ASN A 114 14.04 5.15 3.36
N VAL A 115 13.50 4.59 4.45
CA VAL A 115 12.09 4.71 4.81
C VAL A 115 11.81 6.11 5.36
N GLN A 116 10.80 6.77 4.80
CA GLN A 116 10.28 8.04 5.28
C GLN A 116 9.13 7.79 6.27
N ALA A 117 9.02 8.63 7.29
CA ALA A 117 7.94 8.56 8.26
C ALA A 117 6.62 8.96 7.60
N VAL A 118 5.65 8.04 7.60
CA VAL A 118 4.30 8.25 7.10
C VAL A 118 3.34 8.31 8.28
N THR A 119 2.43 9.28 8.27
CA THR A 119 1.32 9.40 9.22
C THR A 119 0.01 9.16 8.49
N LEU A 120 -0.75 8.15 8.93
CA LEU A 120 -2.11 7.88 8.46
C LEU A 120 -3.12 8.60 9.36
N ALA A 121 -4.10 9.26 8.74
CA ALA A 121 -5.20 9.91 9.43
C ALA A 121 -6.55 9.56 8.79
N LYS A 122 -7.53 9.14 9.61
CA LYS A 122 -8.89 8.84 9.15
C LYS A 122 -9.63 10.15 8.88
N VAL A 123 -10.16 10.30 7.66
CA VAL A 123 -10.98 11.45 7.24
C VAL A 123 -12.47 11.11 7.31
N SER A 124 -12.85 9.89 6.92
CA SER A 124 -14.19 9.32 7.07
C SER A 124 -14.11 7.81 7.23
N ASP A 125 -15.25 7.11 7.28
CA ASP A 125 -15.30 5.64 7.47
C ASP A 125 -14.36 4.85 6.57
N THR A 126 -14.24 5.26 5.30
CA THR A 126 -13.39 4.60 4.31
C THR A 126 -12.28 5.48 3.75
N LEU A 127 -12.32 6.79 3.97
CA LEU A 127 -11.32 7.72 3.43
C LEU A 127 -10.23 8.03 4.46
N TRP A 128 -8.98 7.84 4.06
CA TRP A 128 -7.79 8.10 4.84
C TRP A 128 -6.83 9.00 4.08
N THR A 129 -5.97 9.71 4.83
CA THR A 129 -4.86 10.49 4.28
C THR A 129 -3.55 9.91 4.79
N ALA A 130 -2.67 9.50 3.87
CA ALA A 130 -1.26 9.26 4.16
C ALA A 130 -0.46 10.54 3.94
N SER A 131 0.30 10.93 4.94
CA SER A 131 1.07 12.16 4.92
C SER A 131 2.51 11.94 5.32
N TRP A 132 3.43 12.65 4.66
CA TRP A 132 4.87 12.53 4.88
C TRP A 132 5.57 13.83 4.46
N ILE A 133 6.85 13.98 4.82
CA ILE A 133 7.67 15.14 4.46
C ILE A 133 8.90 14.62 3.72
N PRO A 134 9.05 14.89 2.41
CA PRO A 134 10.21 14.47 1.64
C PRO A 134 11.48 15.19 2.11
N LYS A 135 12.58 14.45 2.22
CA LYS A 135 13.88 14.97 2.69
C LYS A 135 14.90 15.17 1.58
N MET A 136 14.68 14.56 0.42
CA MET A 136 15.56 14.65 -0.72
C MET A 136 14.75 14.73 -2.02
N GLU A 137 15.35 15.30 -3.06
CA GLU A 137 14.77 15.29 -4.40
C GLU A 137 14.94 13.93 -5.09
N GLY A 138 14.18 13.70 -6.14
CA GLY A 138 14.19 12.48 -6.94
C GLY A 138 12.93 11.64 -6.81
N ALA A 139 12.90 10.51 -7.52
CA ALA A 139 11.77 9.59 -7.50
C ALA A 139 11.73 8.82 -6.16
N HIS A 140 10.64 9.00 -5.43
CA HIS A 140 10.30 8.22 -4.24
C HIS A 140 9.31 7.12 -4.60
N GLU A 141 9.30 6.04 -3.83
CA GLU A 141 8.37 4.93 -3.98
C GLU A 141 7.35 4.95 -2.85
N LEU A 142 6.07 5.17 -3.18
CA LEU A 142 4.95 4.96 -2.27
C LEU A 142 4.45 3.53 -2.45
N ALA A 143 4.80 2.66 -1.50
CA ALA A 143 4.34 1.28 -1.44
C ALA A 143 3.13 1.15 -0.51
N MET A 144 2.13 0.39 -0.94
CA MET A 144 0.89 0.15 -0.22
C MET A 144 0.52 -1.33 -0.35
N SER A 145 0.18 -1.96 0.78
CA SER A 145 -0.26 -3.35 0.82
C SER A 145 -1.39 -3.55 1.82
N VAL A 146 -2.17 -4.60 1.62
CA VAL A 146 -3.21 -5.06 2.56
C VAL A 146 -2.98 -6.54 2.85
N ALA A 147 -2.92 -6.90 4.14
CA ALA A 147 -2.57 -8.24 4.61
C ALA A 147 -1.27 -8.78 3.98
N GLY A 148 -0.28 -7.91 3.80
CA GLY A 148 1.01 -8.23 3.16
C GLY A 148 0.96 -8.38 1.64
N ILE A 149 -0.20 -8.21 0.99
CA ILE A 149 -0.34 -8.29 -0.47
C ILE A 149 -0.32 -6.88 -1.07
N PRO A 150 0.57 -6.56 -2.02
CA PRO A 150 0.59 -5.27 -2.69
C PRO A 150 -0.73 -4.96 -3.40
N ILE A 151 -1.18 -3.71 -3.31
CA ILE A 151 -2.38 -3.25 -4.01
C ILE A 151 -2.08 -3.01 -5.50
N ALA A 152 -3.13 -2.90 -6.31
CA ALA A 152 -2.97 -2.58 -7.74
C ALA A 152 -2.23 -1.26 -7.95
N GLY A 153 -1.19 -1.28 -8.78
CA GLY A 153 -0.37 -0.10 -9.11
C GLY A 153 0.75 0.20 -8.11
N SER A 154 0.83 -0.51 -6.99
CA SER A 154 1.92 -0.34 -6.03
C SER A 154 3.21 -1.05 -6.49
N PRO A 155 4.41 -0.47 -6.29
CA PRO A 155 4.64 0.87 -5.74
C PRO A 155 4.38 2.00 -6.74
N PHE A 156 3.94 3.15 -6.24
CA PHE A 156 3.72 4.36 -7.03
C PHE A 156 4.97 5.25 -7.02
N ALA A 157 5.43 5.69 -8.19
CA ALA A 157 6.55 6.63 -8.28
C ALA A 157 6.09 8.07 -8.01
N VAL A 158 6.60 8.69 -6.94
CA VAL A 158 6.31 10.06 -6.52
C VAL A 158 7.53 10.94 -6.81
N PRO A 159 7.51 11.81 -7.83
CA PRO A 159 8.63 12.70 -8.13
C PRO A 159 8.73 13.82 -7.08
N VAL A 160 9.90 14.00 -6.47
CA VAL A 160 10.15 15.08 -5.52
C VAL A 160 11.16 16.07 -6.11
N LEU A 161 10.90 17.37 -5.94
CA LEU A 161 11.75 18.47 -6.40
C LEU A 161 12.33 19.28 -5.24
N ASP A 162 13.57 19.71 -5.35
CA ASP A 162 14.16 20.73 -4.47
C ASP A 162 14.19 22.10 -5.17
N PRO A 163 13.27 23.02 -4.85
CA PRO A 163 13.26 24.37 -5.42
C PRO A 163 14.47 25.20 -4.99
N SER A 164 15.16 24.84 -3.89
CA SER A 164 16.38 25.54 -3.45
C SER A 164 17.61 25.23 -4.33
N ALA A 165 17.56 24.13 -5.09
CA ALA A 165 18.56 23.81 -6.11
C ALA A 165 18.45 24.73 -7.35
N VAL A 166 17.35 25.46 -7.49
CA VAL A 166 17.14 26.42 -8.59
C VAL A 166 17.88 27.72 -8.29
N ARG A 167 19.00 27.94 -8.98
CA ARG A 167 19.68 29.25 -9.00
C ARG A 167 19.25 30.03 -10.22
N VAL A 168 18.61 31.18 -10.02
CA VAL A 168 18.40 32.15 -11.09
C VAL A 168 19.74 32.85 -11.37
N ILE A 169 20.32 32.60 -12.54
CA ILE A 169 21.56 33.24 -12.99
C ILE A 169 21.24 34.25 -14.10
N GLY A 170 21.94 35.39 -14.09
CA GLY A 170 21.81 36.42 -15.13
C GLY A 170 20.96 37.64 -14.76
N LEU A 171 20.39 37.70 -13.56
CA LEU A 171 19.77 38.94 -13.07
C LEU A 171 20.86 39.99 -12.79
N ARG A 172 20.78 41.12 -13.48
CA ARG A 172 21.62 42.30 -13.25
C ARG A 172 20.77 43.41 -12.65
N ASN A 173 21.31 44.12 -11.67
CA ASN A 173 20.70 45.38 -11.22
C ASN A 173 20.86 46.40 -12.36
N ASP A 174 19.76 46.76 -13.00
CA ASP A 174 19.73 47.69 -14.14
C ASP A 174 18.55 48.67 -14.01
N ARG A 175 18.50 49.64 -14.92
CA ARG A 175 17.50 50.71 -14.94
C ARG A 175 16.13 50.16 -15.32
N VAL A 176 15.09 50.80 -14.79
CA VAL A 176 13.68 50.50 -15.12
C VAL A 176 13.48 50.58 -16.64
N GLY A 177 12.87 49.54 -17.22
CA GLY A 177 12.56 49.45 -18.66
C GLY A 177 13.54 48.60 -19.48
N VAL A 178 14.57 48.01 -18.87
CA VAL A 178 15.49 47.09 -19.55
C VAL A 178 14.97 45.64 -19.43
N GLU A 179 14.77 44.97 -20.57
CA GLU A 179 14.46 43.55 -20.63
C GLU A 179 15.66 42.72 -20.13
N GLN A 180 15.44 41.86 -19.15
CA GLN A 180 16.48 40.98 -18.61
C GLN A 180 16.27 39.55 -19.13
N GLN A 181 17.34 38.97 -19.67
CA GLN A 181 17.37 37.55 -20.01
C GLN A 181 18.06 36.79 -18.89
N PHE A 182 17.34 35.85 -18.26
CA PHE A 182 17.90 34.93 -17.28
C PHE A 182 17.79 33.50 -17.78
N ASN A 183 18.81 32.71 -17.48
CA ASN A 183 18.81 31.28 -17.76
C ASN A 183 18.57 30.55 -16.44
N GLY A 184 17.60 29.62 -16.43
CA GLY A 184 17.47 28.65 -15.36
C GLY A 184 18.20 27.38 -15.78
N ASN A 185 19.06 26.84 -14.92
CA ASN A 185 19.61 25.50 -15.14
C ASN A 185 18.53 24.48 -14.75
N LEU A 186 17.56 24.19 -15.60
CA LEU A 186 16.65 23.05 -15.35
C LEU A 186 16.19 22.33 -16.61
N TRP A 187 16.21 21.01 -16.48
CA TRP A 187 15.46 20.01 -17.23
C TRP A 187 13.92 20.16 -17.11
N THR A 188 13.43 21.34 -16.77
CA THR A 188 12.01 21.69 -16.73
C THR A 188 11.84 23.09 -17.29
N LYS A 189 11.14 23.15 -18.43
CA LYS A 189 10.77 24.36 -19.15
C LYS A 189 9.85 25.20 -18.28
N ILE A 190 10.37 26.19 -17.56
CA ILE A 190 9.56 27.19 -16.85
C ILE A 190 9.33 28.36 -17.81
N SER A 191 8.08 28.52 -18.27
CA SER A 191 7.63 29.72 -18.98
C SER A 191 6.91 30.61 -17.98
N MET A 192 7.60 31.59 -17.39
CA MET A 192 6.93 32.66 -16.63
C MET A 192 6.54 33.80 -17.59
N LYS A 193 5.24 33.95 -17.85
CA LYS A 193 4.64 35.21 -18.32
C LYS A 193 4.12 35.95 -17.08
N GLY A 194 4.66 37.12 -16.77
CA GLY A 194 4.10 37.99 -15.74
C GLY A 194 5.12 38.99 -15.22
N GLY A 195 4.97 40.26 -15.60
CA GLY A 195 5.83 41.35 -15.19
C GLY A 195 5.82 41.56 -13.67
N ILE A 196 6.99 41.85 -13.12
CA ILE A 196 7.19 42.18 -11.72
C ILE A 196 6.98 43.70 -11.60
N CYS A 197 5.96 44.12 -10.86
CA CYS A 197 5.79 45.49 -10.41
C CYS A 197 6.36 45.56 -8.98
N LEU A 198 7.42 46.34 -8.77
CA LEU A 198 7.98 46.60 -7.43
C LEU A 198 7.28 47.82 -6.83
N GLN A 199 6.76 47.68 -5.59
CA GLN A 199 6.43 48.81 -4.71
C GLN A 199 7.59 49.06 -3.75
#